data_AF-A0A7Z9XQA4-F1
#
_entry.id   AF-A0A7Z9XQA4-F1
#
_cell.length_a   1.000
_cell.length_b   1.000
_cell.length_c   1.000
_cell.angle_alpha   90.00
_cell.angle_beta   90.00
_cell.angle_gamma   90.00
#
_symmetry.space_group_name_H-M   'P 1'
#
loop_
_entity.id
_entity.type
_entity.pdbx_description
1 polymer ?
#
loop_
_entity_poly.entity_id
_entity_poly.type
_entity_poly.pdbx_seq_one_letter_code
_entity_poly.pdbx_strand_id
1 'polypeptide(L)'
;MQDALSMDEPPTRMECFDISHTAGERTVASCVVFNAEGPLKSDYRRFNIADITPGDDYAAMAQALQRRYRRILSGEGSLPDILFIDGGKGQLSTAVDILSELGVYGVLLVGVAKGAERRAGMEQLFLLDREQPLILDAHSPALHLIQHIRDEAHRFAITGHRQRRNKARTRSVLEDIPGIGQKRRQMLLKQFGGLQGLSRAGIEDIATVDGISSKLAEKIYQAFHGA
;
A
#
# COMPACT_ATOMS: atom_id res chain seq x y z
N MET A 1 13.17 -18.37 -12.35
CA MET A 1 11.77 -18.35 -11.87
C MET A 1 11.03 -19.56 -12.41
N GLN A 2 11.01 -19.74 -13.74
CA GLN A 2 10.46 -20.92 -14.42
C GLN A 2 10.82 -22.25 -13.72
N ASP A 3 12.10 -22.58 -13.65
CA ASP A 3 12.56 -23.84 -13.03
C ASP A 3 12.17 -23.95 -11.55
N ALA A 4 12.31 -22.85 -10.81
CA ALA A 4 12.04 -22.81 -9.38
C ALA A 4 10.58 -23.12 -9.03
N LEU A 5 9.65 -22.71 -9.90
CA LEU A 5 8.21 -22.93 -9.74
C LEU A 5 7.67 -24.01 -10.70
N SER A 6 8.56 -24.72 -11.40
CA SER A 6 8.22 -25.80 -12.35
C SER A 6 7.20 -25.36 -13.41
N MET A 7 7.36 -24.16 -13.97
CA MET A 7 6.50 -23.63 -15.03
C MET A 7 6.98 -24.07 -16.41
N ASP A 8 6.05 -24.27 -17.35
CA ASP A 8 6.36 -24.61 -18.74
C ASP A 8 7.08 -23.47 -19.47
N GLU A 9 6.70 -22.22 -19.19
CA GLU A 9 7.28 -21.01 -19.78
C GLU A 9 7.72 -20.00 -18.70
N PRO A 10 8.71 -19.12 -19.01
CA PRO A 10 9.06 -18.02 -18.12
C PRO A 10 7.86 -17.10 -17.86
N PRO A 11 7.61 -16.69 -16.60
CA PRO A 11 6.54 -15.74 -16.31
C PRO A 11 6.85 -14.38 -16.92
N THR A 12 5.89 -13.84 -17.65
CA THR A 12 5.93 -12.52 -18.27
C THR A 12 5.32 -11.43 -17.38
N ARG A 13 4.39 -11.82 -16.50
CA ARG A 13 3.71 -10.91 -15.57
C ARG A 13 3.51 -11.55 -14.20
N MET A 14 3.97 -10.85 -13.18
CA MET A 14 3.86 -11.27 -11.77
C MET A 14 3.18 -10.17 -10.97
N GLU A 15 2.20 -10.54 -10.14
CA GLU A 15 1.55 -9.63 -9.20
C GLU A 15 1.84 -10.05 -7.76
N CYS A 16 1.93 -9.09 -6.85
CA CYS A 16 2.09 -9.37 -5.43
C CYS A 16 1.15 -8.51 -4.59
N PHE A 17 0.42 -9.15 -3.68
CA PHE A 17 -0.46 -8.49 -2.72
C PHE A 17 0.13 -8.52 -1.31
N ASP A 18 0.14 -7.36 -0.65
CA ASP A 18 0.51 -7.19 0.76
C ASP A 18 -0.63 -6.48 1.51
N ILE A 19 -0.91 -6.92 2.74
CA ILE A 19 -1.88 -6.28 3.64
C ILE A 19 -1.12 -5.52 4.71
N SER A 20 -1.27 -4.20 4.69
CA SER A 20 -0.64 -3.33 5.65
C SER A 20 -1.63 -2.79 6.66
N HIS A 21 -1.29 -2.99 7.93
CA HIS A 21 -1.91 -2.31 9.07
C HIS A 21 -0.93 -1.31 9.65
N THR A 22 -1.34 -0.05 9.69
CA THR A 22 -0.67 0.95 10.49
C THR A 22 -1.57 1.25 11.69
N ALA A 23 -1.05 1.13 12.91
CA ALA A 23 -1.83 1.37 14.12
C ALA A 23 -2.52 2.74 14.07
N GLY A 24 -3.85 2.76 14.22
CA GLY A 24 -4.68 3.97 14.13
C GLY A 24 -5.06 4.41 12.71
N GLU A 25 -4.64 3.68 11.66
CA GLU A 25 -5.01 3.93 10.28
C GLU A 25 -5.91 2.82 9.71
N ARG A 26 -6.62 3.11 8.61
CA ARG A 26 -7.43 2.11 7.91
C ARG A 26 -6.51 1.11 7.22
N THR A 27 -6.90 -0.16 7.24
CA THR A 27 -6.24 -1.23 6.50
C THR A 27 -6.16 -0.90 5.00
N VAL A 28 -5.00 -1.15 4.40
CA VAL A 28 -4.74 -0.95 2.98
C VAL A 28 -4.10 -2.20 2.43
N ALA A 29 -4.61 -2.67 1.29
CA ALA A 29 -3.91 -3.67 0.49
C ALA A 29 -3.14 -2.97 -0.64
N SER A 30 -1.89 -3.36 -0.85
CA SER A 30 -1.08 -2.96 -2.00
C SER A 30 -1.02 -4.11 -3.01
N CYS A 31 -1.05 -3.76 -4.29
CA CYS A 31 -0.75 -4.66 -5.40
C CYS A 31 0.34 -4.03 -6.24
N VAL A 32 1.46 -4.73 -6.38
CA VAL A 32 2.57 -4.35 -7.25
C VAL A 32 2.68 -5.35 -8.39
N VAL A 33 3.23 -4.88 -9.52
CA VAL A 33 3.29 -5.66 -10.75
C VAL A 33 4.70 -5.65 -11.29
N PHE A 34 5.19 -6.82 -11.68
CA PHE A 34 6.49 -6.99 -12.32
C PHE A 34 6.31 -7.65 -13.68
N ASN A 35 7.16 -7.28 -14.62
CA ASN A 35 7.33 -7.96 -15.90
C ASN A 35 8.80 -8.37 -16.09
N ALA A 36 9.16 -8.81 -17.30
CA ALA A 36 10.53 -9.19 -17.63
C ALA A 36 11.57 -8.06 -17.45
N GLU A 37 11.15 -6.79 -17.55
CA GLU A 37 11.99 -5.61 -17.35
C GLU A 37 12.05 -5.15 -15.88
N GLY A 38 11.22 -5.74 -15.02
CA GLY A 38 11.14 -5.45 -13.58
C GLY A 38 9.84 -4.72 -13.18
N PRO A 39 9.91 -3.76 -12.22
CA PRO A 39 8.74 -3.05 -11.68
C PRO A 39 7.90 -2.29 -12.73
N LEU A 40 6.67 -2.75 -12.99
CA LEU A 40 5.71 -2.07 -13.86
C LEU A 40 4.80 -1.12 -13.06
N LYS A 41 5.36 0.04 -12.67
CA LYS A 41 4.73 0.99 -11.74
C LYS A 41 3.38 1.56 -12.21
N SER A 42 3.12 1.64 -13.51
CA SER A 42 1.83 2.07 -14.08
C SER A 42 0.66 1.19 -13.64
N ASP A 43 0.96 -0.08 -13.33
CA ASP A 43 -0.04 -1.10 -13.05
C ASP A 43 -0.26 -1.34 -11.56
N TYR A 44 0.51 -0.66 -10.71
CA TYR A 44 0.38 -0.75 -9.27
C TYR A 44 -0.97 -0.23 -8.81
N ARG A 45 -1.56 -0.87 -7.81
CA ARG A 45 -2.86 -0.46 -7.24
C ARG A 45 -2.81 -0.50 -5.72
N ARG A 46 -3.52 0.44 -5.10
CA ARG A 46 -3.80 0.41 -3.65
C ARG A 46 -5.30 0.30 -3.45
N PHE A 47 -5.70 -0.58 -2.55
CA PHE A 47 -7.09 -0.80 -2.20
C PHE A 47 -7.29 -0.31 -0.78
N ASN A 48 -8.09 0.74 -0.63
CA ASN A 48 -8.57 1.13 0.69
C ASN A 48 -9.58 0.07 1.12
N ILE A 49 -9.32 -0.57 2.25
CA ILE A 49 -10.19 -1.60 2.79
C ILE A 49 -11.20 -0.93 3.73
N ALA A 50 -12.45 -1.33 3.59
CA ALA A 50 -13.58 -0.81 4.36
C ALA A 50 -14.56 -1.93 4.68
N ASP A 51 -15.38 -1.71 5.70
CA ASP A 51 -16.50 -2.59 6.06
C ASP A 51 -16.07 -4.02 6.42
N ILE A 52 -14.90 -4.16 7.07
CA ILE A 52 -14.40 -5.42 7.64
C ILE A 52 -14.15 -5.26 9.14
N THR A 53 -14.08 -6.39 9.85
CA THR A 53 -13.61 -6.42 11.24
C THR A 53 -12.18 -5.86 11.31
N PRO A 54 -11.86 -4.90 12.20
CA PRO A 54 -10.50 -4.38 12.33
C PRO A 54 -9.49 -5.49 12.61
N GLY A 55 -8.43 -5.55 11.80
CA GLY A 55 -7.40 -6.59 11.90
C GLY A 55 -7.72 -7.90 11.18
N ASP A 56 -8.81 -7.98 10.42
CA ASP A 56 -9.15 -9.15 9.61
C ASP A 56 -8.42 -9.11 8.25
N ASP A 57 -7.20 -9.65 8.22
CA ASP A 57 -6.34 -9.70 7.03
C ASP A 57 -6.95 -10.54 5.92
N TYR A 58 -7.72 -11.58 6.26
CA TYR A 58 -8.37 -12.45 5.30
C TYR A 58 -9.46 -11.70 4.56
N ALA A 59 -10.33 -10.99 5.28
CA ALA A 59 -11.35 -10.15 4.67
C ALA A 59 -10.74 -9.00 3.84
N ALA A 60 -9.64 -8.40 4.32
CA ALA A 60 -8.91 -7.37 3.59
C ALA A 60 -8.35 -7.87 2.26
N MET A 61 -7.69 -9.03 2.28
CA MET A 61 -7.19 -9.72 1.09
C MET A 61 -8.35 -10.02 0.15
N ALA A 62 -9.46 -10.51 0.68
CA ALA A 62 -10.61 -10.88 -0.11
C ALA A 62 -11.20 -9.71 -0.89
N GLN A 63 -11.41 -8.59 -0.20
CA GLN A 63 -11.93 -7.39 -0.82
C GLN A 63 -10.96 -6.83 -1.88
N ALA A 64 -9.65 -6.91 -1.67
CA ALA A 64 -8.65 -6.44 -2.61
C ALA A 64 -8.62 -7.27 -3.90
N LEU A 65 -8.54 -8.60 -3.77
CA LEU A 65 -8.53 -9.53 -4.90
C LEU A 65 -9.83 -9.43 -5.70
N GLN A 66 -10.99 -9.43 -5.05
CA GLN A 66 -12.28 -9.27 -5.73
C GLN A 66 -12.32 -8.01 -6.60
N ARG A 67 -11.82 -6.89 -6.08
CA ARG A 67 -11.80 -5.61 -6.81
C ARG A 67 -10.80 -5.60 -7.96
N ARG A 68 -9.63 -6.22 -7.79
CA ARG A 68 -8.62 -6.32 -8.85
C ARG A 68 -9.13 -7.18 -10.01
N TYR A 69 -9.55 -8.40 -9.72
CA TYR A 69 -9.86 -9.38 -10.74
C TYR A 69 -11.19 -9.12 -11.44
N ARG A 70 -12.20 -8.53 -10.77
CA ARG A 70 -13.39 -8.02 -11.47
C ARG A 70 -13.05 -6.98 -12.54
N ARG A 71 -12.08 -6.09 -12.27
CA ARG A 71 -11.63 -5.09 -13.25
C ARG A 71 -10.87 -5.71 -14.42
N ILE A 72 -10.00 -6.69 -14.13
CA ILE A 72 -9.30 -7.44 -15.19
C ILE A 72 -10.34 -8.16 -16.08
N LEU A 73 -11.34 -8.81 -15.49
CA LEU A 73 -12.43 -9.47 -16.22
C LEU A 73 -13.29 -8.50 -17.04
N SER A 74 -13.39 -7.23 -16.64
CA SER A 74 -14.04 -6.18 -17.45
C SER A 74 -13.13 -5.57 -18.52
N GLY A 75 -11.92 -6.09 -18.72
CA GLY A 75 -10.96 -5.64 -19.74
C GLY A 75 -9.96 -4.57 -19.27
N GLU A 76 -9.95 -4.22 -17.97
CA GLU A 76 -9.00 -3.25 -17.41
C GLU A 76 -7.73 -3.92 -16.86
N GLY A 77 -6.89 -4.39 -17.77
CA GLY A 77 -5.58 -4.99 -17.48
C GLY A 77 -5.47 -6.45 -17.93
N SER A 78 -4.37 -7.09 -17.56
CA SER A 78 -4.07 -8.48 -17.93
C SER A 78 -3.93 -9.36 -16.69
N LEU A 79 -4.33 -10.62 -16.81
CA LEU A 79 -4.06 -11.62 -15.79
C LEU A 79 -2.54 -11.83 -15.65
N PRO A 80 -2.04 -12.01 -14.42
CA PRO A 80 -0.65 -12.41 -14.21
C PRO A 80 -0.46 -13.90 -14.44
N ASP A 81 0.76 -14.28 -14.78
CA ASP A 81 1.18 -15.69 -14.79
C ASP A 81 1.35 -16.20 -13.36
N ILE A 82 1.81 -15.32 -12.44
CA ILE A 82 2.00 -15.63 -11.02
C ILE A 82 1.37 -14.55 -10.13
N LEU A 83 0.57 -14.97 -9.17
CA LEU A 83 0.06 -14.16 -8.07
C LEU A 83 0.75 -14.56 -6.76
N PHE A 84 1.61 -13.68 -6.27
CA PHE A 84 2.19 -13.77 -4.94
C PHE A 84 1.27 -13.14 -3.89
N ILE A 85 1.11 -13.83 -2.77
CA ILE A 85 0.43 -13.33 -1.59
C ILE A 85 1.46 -13.22 -0.46
N ASP A 86 1.69 -12.04 0.10
CA ASP A 86 2.58 -11.85 1.25
C ASP A 86 1.94 -12.37 2.55
N GLY A 87 1.86 -13.69 2.64
CA GLY A 87 1.45 -14.43 3.81
C GLY A 87 1.40 -15.93 3.58
N GLY A 88 1.07 -16.65 4.65
CA GLY A 88 1.11 -18.11 4.68
C GLY A 88 -0.11 -18.79 4.04
N LYS A 89 -0.23 -20.10 4.29
CA LYS A 89 -1.28 -20.97 3.73
C LYS A 89 -2.71 -20.43 3.86
N GLY A 90 -3.07 -19.80 4.97
CA GLY A 90 -4.42 -19.27 5.16
C GLY A 90 -4.80 -18.18 4.15
N GLN A 91 -3.88 -17.24 3.90
CA GLN A 91 -4.13 -16.14 2.96
C GLN A 91 -4.09 -16.66 1.52
N LEU A 92 -3.22 -17.62 1.24
CA LEU A 92 -3.21 -18.33 -0.04
C LEU A 92 -4.54 -19.04 -0.30
N SER A 93 -5.07 -19.79 0.67
CA SER A 93 -6.37 -20.46 0.55
C SER A 93 -7.49 -19.47 0.25
N THR A 94 -7.49 -18.34 0.97
CA THR A 94 -8.46 -17.25 0.73
C THR A 94 -8.38 -16.77 -0.71
N ALA A 95 -7.16 -16.55 -1.23
CA ALA A 95 -6.96 -16.11 -2.61
C ALA A 95 -7.48 -17.13 -3.64
N VAL A 96 -7.29 -18.44 -3.39
CA VAL A 96 -7.82 -19.50 -4.25
C VAL A 96 -9.34 -19.47 -4.32
N ASP A 97 -10.01 -19.38 -3.17
CA ASP A 97 -11.46 -19.37 -3.09
C ASP A 97 -12.02 -18.22 -3.92
N ILE A 98 -11.43 -17.03 -3.79
CA ILE A 98 -11.89 -15.83 -4.51
C ILE A 98 -11.65 -15.92 -6.01
N LEU A 99 -10.46 -16.34 -6.46
CA LEU A 99 -10.20 -16.48 -7.88
C LEU A 99 -11.12 -17.53 -8.50
N SER A 100 -11.38 -18.62 -7.78
CA SER A 100 -12.32 -19.66 -8.20
C SER A 100 -13.75 -19.15 -8.29
N GLU A 101 -14.24 -18.39 -7.29
CA GLU A 101 -15.56 -17.75 -7.31
C GLU A 101 -15.73 -16.77 -8.48
N LEU A 102 -14.65 -16.11 -8.91
CA LEU A 102 -14.66 -15.19 -10.04
C LEU A 102 -14.46 -15.89 -11.39
N GLY A 103 -14.24 -17.21 -11.40
CA GLY A 103 -13.94 -17.97 -12.62
C GLY A 103 -12.59 -17.62 -13.25
N VAL A 104 -11.62 -17.17 -12.45
CA VAL A 104 -10.25 -16.85 -12.90
C VAL A 104 -9.39 -18.11 -12.75
N TYR A 105 -8.91 -18.62 -13.89
CA TYR A 105 -8.06 -19.80 -13.98
C TYR A 105 -6.75 -19.47 -14.71
N GLY A 106 -5.76 -20.36 -14.60
CA GLY A 106 -4.48 -20.22 -15.30
C GLY A 106 -3.46 -19.30 -14.62
N VAL A 107 -3.74 -18.82 -13.42
CA VAL A 107 -2.81 -18.03 -12.60
C VAL A 107 -2.16 -18.95 -11.58
N LEU A 108 -0.83 -18.97 -11.49
CA LEU A 108 -0.11 -19.68 -10.44
C LEU A 108 -0.18 -18.87 -9.13
N LEU A 109 -0.85 -19.40 -8.10
CA LEU A 109 -0.90 -18.74 -6.79
C LEU A 109 0.24 -19.23 -5.89
N VAL A 110 0.96 -18.29 -5.28
CA VAL A 110 2.09 -18.58 -4.37
C VAL A 110 1.96 -17.74 -3.09
N GLY A 111 1.81 -18.40 -1.95
CA GLY A 111 1.90 -17.75 -0.64
C GLY A 111 3.36 -17.61 -0.23
N VAL A 112 3.79 -16.43 0.21
CA VAL A 112 5.16 -16.16 0.64
C VAL A 112 5.14 -15.79 2.12
N ALA A 113 5.63 -16.69 2.98
CA ALA A 113 5.80 -16.37 4.40
C ALA A 113 7.27 -16.22 4.77
N LYS A 114 7.52 -15.38 5.79
CA LYS A 114 8.82 -15.35 6.48
C LYS A 114 8.95 -16.65 7.27
N GLY A 115 10.01 -17.43 7.04
CA GLY A 115 10.25 -18.69 7.76
C GLY A 115 10.36 -18.50 9.29
N ALA A 116 10.26 -19.62 10.02
CA ALA A 116 10.15 -19.67 11.48
C ALA A 116 11.23 -18.85 12.25
N GLU A 117 12.42 -18.67 11.67
CA GLU A 117 13.51 -17.91 12.29
C GLU A 117 13.51 -16.40 11.96
N ARG A 118 12.57 -15.90 11.14
CA ARG A 118 12.52 -14.50 10.64
C ARG A 118 13.85 -13.98 10.05
N ARG A 119 14.77 -14.86 9.65
CA ARG A 119 16.00 -14.51 8.94
C ARG A 119 15.67 -14.30 7.46
N ALA A 120 16.22 -13.24 6.86
CA ALA A 120 16.14 -13.01 5.42
C ALA A 120 16.81 -14.18 4.68
N GLY A 121 16.21 -14.67 3.58
CA GLY A 121 16.70 -15.83 2.84
C GLY A 121 16.11 -17.17 3.26
N MET A 122 15.13 -17.18 4.17
CA MET A 122 14.37 -18.38 4.57
C MET A 122 12.88 -18.21 4.29
N GLU A 123 12.53 -17.60 3.17
CA GLU A 123 11.14 -17.53 2.73
C GLU A 123 10.59 -18.93 2.44
N GLN A 124 9.38 -19.17 2.91
CA GLN A 124 8.63 -20.38 2.63
C GLN A 124 7.58 -20.07 1.56
N LEU A 125 7.70 -20.76 0.42
CA LEU A 125 6.77 -20.63 -0.68
C LEU A 125 5.70 -21.73 -0.58
N PHE A 126 4.47 -21.33 -0.31
CA PHE A 126 3.32 -22.22 -0.27
C PHE A 126 2.69 -22.29 -1.66
N LEU A 127 2.55 -23.51 -2.16
CA LEU A 127 1.92 -23.84 -3.44
C LEU A 127 0.73 -24.77 -3.16
N LEU A 128 -0.26 -24.76 -4.05
CA LEU A 128 -1.52 -25.52 -3.86
C LEU A 128 -1.34 -27.02 -4.07
N ASP A 129 -0.40 -27.40 -4.91
CA ASP A 129 -0.06 -28.77 -5.28
C ASP A 129 0.91 -29.44 -4.29
N ARG A 130 1.31 -28.76 -3.21
CA ARG A 130 2.33 -29.24 -2.27
C ARG A 130 1.89 -29.11 -0.81
N GLU A 131 2.04 -30.20 -0.05
CA GLU A 131 1.81 -30.18 1.40
C GLU A 131 2.87 -29.38 2.15
N GLN A 132 4.13 -29.50 1.75
CA GLN A 132 5.25 -28.80 2.38
C GLN A 132 5.61 -27.54 1.59
N PRO A 133 5.99 -26.44 2.27
CA PRO A 133 6.46 -25.24 1.58
C PRO A 133 7.73 -25.56 0.79
N LEU A 134 7.82 -25.00 -0.40
CA LEU A 134 9.06 -24.96 -1.16
C LEU A 134 10.01 -23.96 -0.50
N ILE A 135 11.21 -24.43 -0.17
CA ILE A 135 12.31 -23.61 0.34
C ILE A 135 13.34 -23.54 -0.77
N LEU A 136 13.62 -22.32 -1.24
CA LEU A 136 14.64 -22.08 -2.24
C LEU A 136 16.00 -21.84 -1.56
N ASP A 137 17.08 -22.13 -2.27
CA ASP A 137 18.43 -21.78 -1.82
C ASP A 137 18.55 -20.25 -1.65
N ALA A 138 19.28 -19.82 -0.61
CA ALA A 138 19.48 -18.41 -0.28
C ALA A 138 20.15 -17.59 -1.41
N HIS A 139 20.89 -18.24 -2.31
CA HIS A 139 21.55 -17.63 -3.47
C HIS A 139 20.75 -17.79 -4.76
N SER A 140 19.55 -18.38 -4.70
CA SER A 140 18.69 -18.57 -5.86
C SER A 140 18.24 -17.22 -6.43
N PRO A 141 18.49 -16.95 -7.73
CA PRO A 141 17.99 -15.74 -8.37
C PRO A 141 16.45 -15.62 -8.31
N ALA A 142 15.74 -16.76 -8.28
CA ALA A 142 14.28 -16.76 -8.13
C ALA A 142 13.87 -16.27 -6.73
N LEU A 143 14.57 -16.69 -5.69
CA LEU A 143 14.31 -16.23 -4.33
C LEU A 143 14.55 -14.72 -4.22
N HIS A 144 15.65 -14.21 -4.77
CA HIS A 144 15.95 -12.77 -4.77
C HIS A 144 14.90 -11.95 -5.50
N LEU A 145 14.36 -12.47 -6.62
CA LEU A 145 13.27 -11.81 -7.32
C LEU A 145 11.98 -11.78 -6.48
N ILE A 146 11.62 -12.89 -5.83
CA ILE A 146 10.44 -12.94 -4.94
C ILE A 146 10.59 -11.96 -3.77
N GLN A 147 11.77 -11.92 -3.15
CA GLN A 147 12.10 -10.97 -2.10
C GLN A 147 11.94 -9.53 -2.58
N HIS A 148 12.50 -9.20 -3.75
CA HIS A 148 12.38 -7.87 -4.33
C HIS A 148 10.91 -7.47 -4.60
N ILE A 149 10.12 -8.39 -5.16
CA ILE A 149 8.69 -8.18 -5.40
C ILE A 149 7.94 -7.90 -4.09
N ARG A 150 8.20 -8.69 -3.04
CA ARG A 150 7.57 -8.50 -1.71
C ARG A 150 7.99 -7.18 -1.06
N ASP A 151 9.29 -6.90 -1.05
CA ASP A 151 9.82 -5.67 -0.46
C ASP A 151 9.25 -4.43 -1.17
N GLU A 152 9.05 -4.52 -2.48
CA GLU A 152 8.39 -3.49 -3.28
C GLU A 152 6.89 -3.35 -2.93
N ALA A 153 6.17 -4.46 -2.71
CA ALA A 153 4.77 -4.44 -2.25
C ALA A 153 4.63 -3.74 -0.89
N HIS A 154 5.52 -4.10 0.04
CA HIS A 154 5.58 -3.52 1.37
C HIS A 154 5.96 -2.02 1.33
N ARG A 155 6.98 -1.67 0.53
CA ARG A 155 7.37 -0.26 0.29
C ARG A 155 6.22 0.54 -0.32
N PHE A 156 5.49 -0.05 -1.25
CA PHE A 156 4.36 0.60 -1.91
C PHE A 156 3.20 0.83 -0.94
N ALA A 157 2.93 -0.08 -0.01
CA ALA A 157 1.98 0.13 1.08
C ALA A 157 2.40 1.32 1.97
N ILE A 158 3.61 1.29 2.53
CA ILE A 158 4.12 2.31 3.47
C ILE A 158 4.15 3.71 2.85
N THR A 159 4.60 3.83 1.59
CA THR A 159 4.70 5.12 0.90
C THR A 159 3.31 5.75 0.68
N GLY A 160 2.28 4.93 0.48
CA GLY A 160 0.89 5.38 0.40
C GLY A 160 0.44 6.01 1.72
N HIS A 161 0.76 5.37 2.85
CA HIS A 161 0.47 5.89 4.19
C HIS A 161 1.20 7.22 4.44
N ARG A 162 2.47 7.37 4.07
CA ARG A 162 3.19 8.65 4.23
C ARG A 162 2.52 9.82 3.49
N GLN A 163 2.14 9.61 2.23
CA GLN A 163 1.43 10.64 1.45
C GLN A 163 0.06 10.96 2.06
N ARG A 164 -0.66 9.93 2.53
CA ARG A 164 -1.96 10.12 3.18
C ARG A 164 -1.85 10.79 4.54
N ARG A 165 -0.85 10.46 5.36
CA ARG A 165 -0.55 11.13 6.64
C ARG A 165 -0.22 12.59 6.43
N ASN A 166 0.61 12.90 5.43
CA ASN A 166 0.86 14.28 5.08
C ASN A 166 -0.47 14.95 4.67
N LYS A 167 -1.28 14.32 3.81
CA LYS A 167 -2.56 14.88 3.38
C LYS A 167 -3.64 14.95 4.47
N ALA A 168 -3.66 14.05 5.46
CA ALA A 168 -4.62 13.97 6.56
C ALA A 168 -4.23 14.85 7.75
N ARG A 169 -2.93 15.00 8.04
CA ARG A 169 -2.42 16.14 8.84
C ARG A 169 -2.65 17.48 8.11
N THR A 170 -2.78 17.43 6.78
CA THR A 170 -3.20 18.55 5.93
C THR A 170 -4.71 18.53 5.64
N ARG A 171 -5.51 17.70 6.33
CA ARG A 171 -6.91 18.01 6.59
C ARG A 171 -6.81 18.99 7.76
N SER A 172 -6.88 20.23 7.34
CA SER A 172 -5.95 21.24 7.80
C SER A 172 -6.41 21.71 9.16
N VAL A 173 -5.51 21.83 10.13
CA VAL A 173 -5.77 22.64 11.34
C VAL A 173 -6.37 24.00 10.95
N LEU A 174 -5.97 24.53 9.78
CA LEU A 174 -6.56 25.72 9.18
C LEU A 174 -7.99 25.58 8.61
N GLU A 175 -8.43 24.39 8.18
CA GLU A 175 -9.81 24.15 7.71
C GLU A 175 -10.81 24.21 8.86
N ASP A 176 -10.39 23.82 10.07
CA ASP A 176 -11.23 23.87 11.27
C ASP A 176 -11.30 25.29 11.87
N ILE A 177 -10.47 26.23 11.40
CA ILE A 177 -10.50 27.63 11.87
C ILE A 177 -11.56 28.43 11.10
N PRO A 178 -12.62 28.91 11.78
CA PRO A 178 -13.63 29.74 11.15
C PRO A 178 -13.00 31.02 10.57
N GLY A 179 -13.21 31.26 9.28
CA GLY A 179 -12.68 32.44 8.56
C GLY A 179 -11.42 32.18 7.72
N ILE A 180 -10.88 30.95 7.71
CA ILE A 180 -9.82 30.54 6.77
C ILE A 180 -10.45 29.78 5.59
N GLY A 181 -10.65 30.48 4.48
CA GLY A 181 -10.99 29.86 3.19
C GLY A 181 -9.77 29.35 2.43
N GLN A 182 -10.02 28.66 1.31
CA GLN A 182 -8.99 28.07 0.45
C GLN A 182 -7.90 29.07 0.01
N LYS A 183 -8.28 30.32 -0.32
CA LYS A 183 -7.37 31.37 -0.79
C LYS A 183 -6.36 31.80 0.29
N ARG A 184 -6.86 32.13 1.49
CA ARG A 184 -6.03 32.50 2.65
C ARG A 184 -5.08 31.38 3.07
N ARG A 185 -5.56 30.13 3.02
CA ARG A 185 -4.73 28.96 3.28
C ARG A 185 -3.56 28.83 2.31
N GLN A 186 -3.82 28.95 1.01
CA GLN A 186 -2.75 28.86 0.01
C GLN A 186 -1.69 29.94 0.22
N MET A 187 -2.12 31.15 0.58
CA MET A 187 -1.22 32.27 0.88
C MET A 187 -0.34 31.98 2.10
N LEU A 188 -0.94 31.52 3.21
CA LEU A 188 -0.21 31.11 4.42
C LEU A 188 0.82 30.01 4.11
N LEU A 189 0.41 28.95 3.42
CA LEU A 189 1.31 27.84 3.09
C LEU A 189 2.43 28.27 2.13
N LYS A 190 2.14 29.17 1.19
CA LYS A 190 3.14 29.70 0.26
C LYS A 190 4.17 30.56 0.97
N GLN A 191 3.74 31.43 1.88
CA GLN A 191 4.63 32.34 2.60
C GLN A 191 5.54 31.61 3.60
N PHE A 192 5.03 30.58 4.26
CA PHE A 192 5.79 29.84 5.28
C PHE A 192 6.39 28.51 4.78
N GLY A 193 6.29 28.20 3.48
CA GLY A 193 6.88 26.97 2.92
C GLY A 193 6.19 25.67 3.38
N GLY A 194 4.92 25.74 3.75
CA GLY A 194 4.10 24.62 4.21
C GLY A 194 3.67 24.71 5.68
N LEU A 195 2.94 23.70 6.15
CA LEU A 195 2.38 23.68 7.51
C LEU A 195 3.45 23.70 8.61
N GLN A 196 4.61 23.08 8.36
CA GLN A 196 5.68 22.99 9.34
C GLN A 196 6.42 24.32 9.54
N GLY A 197 6.49 25.16 8.50
CA GLY A 197 6.98 26.52 8.67
C GLY A 197 5.93 27.41 9.35
N LEU A 198 4.65 27.23 9.01
CA LEU A 198 3.56 27.97 9.65
C LEU A 198 3.44 27.64 11.15
N SER A 199 3.65 26.38 11.55
CA SER A 199 3.62 25.98 12.95
C SER A 199 4.81 26.50 13.78
N ARG A 200 5.80 27.13 13.15
CA ARG A 200 6.96 27.75 13.82
C ARG A 200 6.91 29.28 13.78
N ALA A 201 5.97 29.83 13.02
CA ALA A 201 5.82 31.26 12.84
C ALA A 201 5.21 31.93 14.08
N GLY A 202 5.66 33.13 14.41
CA GLY A 202 5.06 33.96 15.46
C GLY A 202 3.72 34.56 15.03
N ILE A 203 2.92 35.02 16.00
CA ILE A 203 1.63 35.69 15.73
C ILE A 203 1.83 36.89 14.79
N GLU A 204 2.89 37.67 15.03
CA GLU A 204 3.22 38.86 14.23
C GLU A 204 3.51 38.50 12.78
N ASP A 205 4.32 37.46 12.53
CA ASP A 205 4.62 36.98 11.19
C ASP A 205 3.35 36.50 10.47
N ILE A 206 2.48 35.77 11.16
CA ILE A 206 1.22 35.27 10.60
C ILE A 206 0.29 36.43 10.23
N ALA A 207 0.28 37.52 11.00
CA ALA A 207 -0.50 38.72 10.73
C ALA A 207 0.00 39.52 9.52
N THR A 208 1.24 39.31 9.05
CA THR A 208 1.76 39.96 7.84
C THR A 208 1.14 39.42 6.55
N VAL A 209 0.49 38.24 6.60
CA VAL A 209 -0.11 37.63 5.42
C VAL A 209 -1.37 38.41 5.01
N ASP A 210 -1.41 38.82 3.74
CA ASP A 210 -2.51 39.62 3.21
C ASP A 210 -3.87 38.94 3.42
N GLY A 211 -4.82 39.71 3.96
CA GLY A 211 -6.14 39.23 4.34
C GLY A 211 -6.22 38.49 5.69
N ILE A 212 -5.17 38.44 6.51
CA ILE A 212 -5.19 37.90 7.88
C ILE A 212 -5.16 39.04 8.90
N SER A 213 -6.25 39.23 9.66
CA SER A 213 -6.28 40.17 10.79
C SER A 213 -5.51 39.63 12.00
N SER A 214 -5.03 40.50 12.89
CA SER A 214 -4.33 40.09 14.13
C SER A 214 -5.14 39.08 14.97
N LYS A 215 -6.45 39.27 15.10
CA LYS A 215 -7.35 38.30 15.78
C LYS A 215 -7.42 36.94 15.12
N LEU A 216 -7.25 36.88 13.79
CA LEU A 216 -7.23 35.62 13.05
C LEU A 216 -5.85 34.98 13.15
N ALA A 217 -4.77 35.78 13.15
CA ALA A 217 -3.41 35.30 13.38
C ALA A 217 -3.26 34.65 14.76
N GLU A 218 -3.84 35.24 15.80
CA GLU A 218 -3.89 34.65 17.15
C GLU A 218 -4.61 33.29 17.15
N LYS A 219 -5.77 33.17 16.49
CA LYS A 219 -6.50 31.90 16.37
C LYS A 219 -5.71 30.84 15.62
N ILE A 220 -5.02 31.22 14.55
CA ILE A 220 -4.12 30.33 13.80
C ILE A 220 -2.99 29.86 14.73
N TYR A 221 -2.31 30.79 15.40
CA TYR A 221 -1.20 30.48 16.29
C TYR A 221 -1.63 29.53 17.41
N GLN A 222 -2.76 29.82 18.06
CA GLN A 222 -3.35 28.96 19.09
C GLN A 222 -3.70 27.57 18.57
N ALA A 223 -4.19 27.45 17.34
CA ALA A 223 -4.49 26.14 16.76
C ALA A 223 -3.24 25.27 16.53
N PHE A 224 -2.04 25.87 16.45
CA PHE A 224 -0.77 25.14 16.31
C PHE A 224 0.05 25.02 17.60
N HIS A 225 -0.16 25.89 18.59
CA HIS A 225 0.62 25.96 19.84
C HIS A 225 -0.19 25.74 21.12
N GLY A 226 -1.52 25.71 21.01
CA GLY A 226 -2.43 25.42 22.12
C GLY A 226 -2.64 23.92 22.27
N ALA A 227 -1.70 23.27 22.96
CA ALA A 227 -1.88 22.01 23.67
C ALA A 227 -1.09 22.09 24.98
#